data_AF-A0A3C2C362-F1
#
_entry.id   AF-A0A3C2C362-F1
#
_cell.length_a   1.000
_cell.length_b   1.000
_cell.length_c   1.000
_cell.angle_alpha   90.00
_cell.angle_beta   90.00
_cell.angle_gamma   90.00
#
_symmetry.space_group_name_H-M   'P 1'
#
loop_
_entity.id
_entity.type
_entity.pdbx_description
1 polymer ?
#
loop_
_entity_poly.entity_id
_entity_poly.type
_entity_poly.pdbx_seq_one_letter_code
_entity_poly.pdbx_strand_id
1 'polypeptide(L)'
;TGIDLPGEEKGILIPEKEATNLNVATMAIGQSIAVTPVQLLTAVSAIANGGVLLRPQVVREIRDNSGTVIKEFGPEQVRRVVSGEEARQVCALLENVVLKGTGRNAFIDGYRVAGKTGTAQVVGEGGGYVAGRYVASFVGFAPVVEPRIAALVMVAEPQGGIYFGSQVAAPVFQAVVHDTLHYLRVPETPGLKRPEKPFVYEEPRFQVEVPNAVNYPVSEGIKMLIEKGLNYRLRGDGNIVYGQLPRPGAIVMNGATVVLDLQSFTGRYDNGEVTMPNLSGLTRTEASELLKNLDLYLELSGTGIAGAQDPAPGKKVRRDTTVRVEFIPPGLQQPKPAPGEAPPVSGSIRERDFLERP
;
A
#
# COMPACT_ATOMS: atom_id res chain seq x y z
N THR A 1 7.32 22.64 19.17
CA THR A 1 7.94 21.87 20.26
C THR A 1 8.45 22.76 21.38
N GLY A 2 8.58 24.07 21.13
CA GLY A 2 9.21 24.99 22.06
C GLY A 2 10.71 24.76 22.12
N ILE A 3 11.32 24.20 21.07
CA ILE A 3 12.79 24.09 20.99
C ILE A 3 13.41 25.48 21.10
N ASP A 4 14.60 25.57 21.68
CA ASP A 4 15.30 26.84 21.96
C ASP A 4 15.86 27.53 20.69
N LEU A 5 15.14 27.45 19.57
CA LEU A 5 15.51 28.04 18.28
C LEU A 5 14.41 28.99 17.78
N PRO A 6 14.77 30.15 17.20
CA PRO A 6 13.80 31.06 16.60
C PRO A 6 13.21 30.47 15.32
N GLY A 7 12.00 30.91 14.96
CA GLY A 7 11.35 30.53 13.70
C GLY A 7 10.80 29.10 13.66
N GLU A 8 10.52 28.49 14.81
CA GLU A 8 9.90 27.18 14.84
C GLU A 8 8.45 27.22 14.29
N GLU A 9 8.23 26.46 13.21
CA GLU A 9 6.90 26.25 12.63
C GLU A 9 6.03 25.32 13.50
N LYS A 10 4.72 25.55 13.48
CA LYS A 10 3.75 24.80 14.31
C LYS A 10 3.23 23.52 13.64
N GLY A 11 3.51 23.34 12.34
CA GLY A 11 2.84 22.34 11.52
C GLY A 11 1.41 22.76 11.17
N ILE A 12 0.73 21.91 10.39
CA ILE A 12 -0.65 22.13 9.92
C ILE A 12 -1.46 20.89 10.27
N LEU A 13 -2.47 21.06 11.11
CA LEU A 13 -3.38 20.01 11.53
C LEU A 13 -4.82 20.51 11.32
N ILE A 14 -5.66 19.68 10.71
CA ILE A 14 -7.10 19.98 10.60
C ILE A 14 -7.70 19.93 12.01
N PRO A 15 -8.36 20.99 12.49
CA PRO A 15 -8.95 21.00 13.82
C PRO A 15 -9.94 19.85 14.01
N GLU A 16 -9.98 19.25 15.21
CA GLU A 16 -10.84 18.10 15.52
C GLU A 16 -12.32 18.34 15.15
N LYS A 17 -12.81 19.55 15.37
CA LYS A 17 -14.21 19.95 15.06
C LYS A 17 -14.51 20.01 13.56
N GLU A 18 -13.48 20.13 12.72
CA GLU A 18 -13.57 20.24 11.27
C GLU A 18 -13.12 18.95 10.57
N ALA A 19 -12.49 18.03 11.30
CA ALA A 19 -11.94 16.80 10.76
C ALA A 19 -13.07 15.84 10.36
N THR A 20 -13.10 15.47 9.08
CA THR A 20 -13.98 14.39 8.59
C THR A 20 -13.37 13.02 8.87
N ASN A 21 -14.19 11.96 8.80
CA ASN A 21 -13.69 10.57 8.91
C ASN A 21 -12.58 10.26 7.90
N LEU A 22 -12.67 10.84 6.69
CA LEU A 22 -11.63 10.71 5.67
C LEU A 22 -10.33 11.36 6.14
N ASN A 23 -10.40 12.56 6.72
CA ASN A 23 -9.21 13.23 7.24
C ASN A 23 -8.55 12.43 8.37
N VAL A 24 -9.33 11.89 9.30
CA VAL A 24 -8.79 11.05 10.39
C VAL A 24 -8.10 9.81 9.82
N ALA A 25 -8.71 9.15 8.83
CA ALA A 25 -8.13 7.97 8.18
C ALA A 25 -6.83 8.31 7.42
N THR A 26 -6.78 9.44 6.71
CA THR A 26 -5.56 9.86 5.99
C THR A 26 -4.47 10.33 6.95
N MET A 27 -4.82 11.01 8.04
CA MET A 27 -3.87 11.38 9.10
C MET A 27 -3.19 10.18 9.73
N ALA A 28 -3.92 9.08 9.94
CA ALA A 28 -3.37 7.85 10.51
C ALA A 28 -2.23 7.24 9.67
N ILE A 29 -2.21 7.51 8.36
CA ILE A 29 -1.14 7.08 7.45
C ILE A 29 -0.16 8.21 7.09
N GLY A 30 -0.23 9.35 7.80
CA GLY A 30 0.68 10.49 7.62
C GLY A 30 0.33 11.39 6.43
N GLN A 31 -0.93 11.39 5.98
CA GLN A 31 -1.46 12.28 4.95
C GLN A 31 -2.46 13.27 5.56
N SER A 32 -2.72 14.42 4.92
CA SER A 32 -3.60 15.48 5.47
C SER A 32 -3.15 16.08 6.81
N ILE A 33 -1.87 15.91 7.17
CA ILE A 33 -1.20 16.53 8.32
C ILE A 33 0.21 16.94 7.89
N ALA A 34 0.64 18.14 8.29
CA ALA A 34 2.02 18.58 8.13
C ALA A 34 2.66 18.75 9.51
N VAL A 35 3.80 18.11 9.72
CA VAL A 35 4.58 18.20 10.95
C VAL A 35 6.00 18.62 10.63
N THR A 36 6.65 19.33 11.54
CA THR A 36 8.08 19.62 11.41
C THR A 36 8.92 18.37 11.72
N PRO A 37 10.14 18.25 11.17
CA PRO A 37 11.03 17.13 11.49
C PRO A 37 11.28 16.98 13.00
N VAL A 38 11.42 18.11 13.72
CA VAL A 38 11.62 18.09 15.18
C VAL A 38 10.37 17.63 15.92
N GLN A 39 9.15 17.97 15.47
CA GLN A 39 7.91 17.43 16.05
C GLN A 39 7.84 15.90 15.88
N LEU A 40 8.13 15.40 14.68
CA LEU A 40 8.12 13.96 14.40
C LEU A 40 9.17 13.21 15.23
N LEU A 41 10.40 13.72 15.27
CA LEU A 41 11.47 13.14 16.07
C LEU A 41 11.13 13.16 17.57
N THR A 42 10.57 14.26 18.08
CA THR A 42 10.15 14.36 19.49
C THR A 42 9.05 13.36 19.82
N ALA A 43 8.10 13.13 18.92
CA ALA A 43 7.05 12.14 19.10
C ALA A 43 7.60 10.70 19.18
N VAL A 44 8.53 10.34 18.30
CA VAL A 44 9.20 9.03 18.32
C VAL A 44 10.08 8.87 19.56
N SER A 45 10.78 9.93 19.97
CA SER A 45 11.57 9.94 21.21
C SER A 45 10.70 9.70 22.45
N ALA A 46 9.42 10.10 22.44
CA ALA A 46 8.51 9.79 23.55
C ALA A 46 8.26 8.28 23.67
N ILE A 47 8.15 7.55 22.56
CA ILE A 47 8.03 6.08 22.56
C ILE A 47 9.33 5.44 23.07
N ALA A 48 10.48 5.92 22.61
CA ALA A 48 11.78 5.48 23.11
C ALA A 48 11.94 5.71 24.62
N ASN A 49 11.41 6.84 25.11
CA ASN A 49 11.45 7.24 26.51
C ASN A 49 10.24 6.71 27.34
N GLY A 50 9.75 5.51 27.02
CA GLY A 50 8.72 4.83 27.82
C GLY A 50 7.38 5.58 27.91
N GLY A 51 7.03 6.37 26.89
CA GLY A 51 5.79 7.13 26.77
C GLY A 51 5.82 8.55 27.33
N VAL A 52 6.98 9.04 27.77
CA VAL A 52 7.15 10.40 28.31
C VAL A 52 7.72 11.33 27.25
N LEU A 53 6.95 12.36 26.90
CA LEU A 53 7.36 13.42 25.97
C LEU A 53 8.29 14.40 26.69
N LEU A 54 9.50 14.55 26.16
CA LEU A 54 10.47 15.54 26.62
C LEU A 54 10.45 16.75 25.69
N ARG A 55 10.77 17.92 26.25
CA ARG A 55 11.03 19.11 25.44
C ARG A 55 12.42 18.98 24.81
N PRO A 56 12.55 19.06 23.47
CA PRO A 56 13.85 19.04 22.82
C PRO A 56 14.63 20.31 23.17
N GLN A 57 15.92 20.16 23.47
CA GLN A 57 16.83 21.23 23.86
C GLN A 57 18.09 21.19 22.99
N VAL A 58 18.62 22.35 22.62
CA VAL A 58 19.87 22.47 21.85
C VAL A 58 21.04 22.85 22.76
N VAL A 59 20.77 23.63 23.80
CA VAL A 59 21.78 24.14 24.73
C VAL A 59 21.87 23.19 25.93
N ARG A 60 23.06 22.68 26.22
CA ARG A 60 23.32 21.88 27.43
C ARG A 60 23.61 22.74 28.65
N GLU A 61 24.43 23.77 28.47
CA GLU A 61 24.86 24.67 29.53
C GLU A 61 25.30 26.01 28.93
N ILE A 62 25.24 27.06 29.75
CA ILE A 62 25.85 28.36 29.46
C ILE A 62 26.98 28.55 30.46
N ARG A 63 28.15 28.95 29.96
CA ARG A 63 29.32 29.27 30.75
C ARG A 63 29.67 30.74 30.59
N ASP A 64 30.23 31.34 31.63
CA ASP A 64 30.84 32.67 31.54
C ASP A 64 32.24 32.61 30.91
N ASN A 65 32.89 33.77 30.78
CA ASN A 65 34.25 33.87 30.21
C ASN A 65 35.32 33.17 31.06
N SER A 66 35.03 32.85 32.33
CA SER A 66 35.93 32.10 33.21
C SER A 66 35.77 30.58 33.07
N GLY A 67 34.78 30.13 32.29
CA GLY A 67 34.43 28.72 32.15
C GLY A 67 33.47 28.22 33.23
N THR A 68 33.01 29.09 34.13
CA THR A 68 32.06 28.74 35.20
C THR A 68 30.68 28.54 34.61
N VAL A 69 30.04 27.42 34.93
CA VAL A 69 28.66 27.12 34.49
C VAL A 69 27.71 28.06 35.22
N ILE A 70 27.05 28.94 34.47
CA ILE A 70 26.04 29.87 34.99
C ILE A 70 24.63 29.31 34.90
N LYS A 71 24.40 28.37 33.99
CA LYS A 71 23.12 27.68 33.81
C LYS A 71 23.32 26.34 33.14
N GLU A 72 22.71 25.30 33.68
CA GLU A 72 22.63 23.97 33.06
C GLU A 72 21.19 23.66 32.64
N PHE A 73 21.04 22.93 31.55
CA PHE A 73 19.75 22.53 30.98
C PHE A 73 19.68 21.00 30.99
N GLY A 74 18.88 20.48 31.92
CA GLY A 74 18.60 19.05 32.03
C GLY A 74 17.31 18.65 31.27
N PRO A 75 17.05 17.34 31.14
CA PRO A 75 15.84 16.84 30.51
C PRO A 75 14.57 17.42 31.15
N GLU A 76 13.73 18.06 30.33
CA GLU A 76 12.48 18.68 30.76
C GLU A 76 11.28 17.82 30.32
N GLN A 77 10.56 17.25 31.29
CA GLN A 77 9.35 16.47 31.01
C GLN A 77 8.16 17.39 30.73
N VAL A 78 7.55 17.23 29.56
CA VAL A 78 6.34 17.99 29.20
C VAL A 78 5.10 17.27 29.73
N ARG A 79 4.94 15.99 29.37
CA ARG A 79 3.81 15.13 29.79
C ARG A 79 4.04 13.68 29.42
N ARG A 80 3.27 12.78 30.02
CA ARG A 80 3.10 11.40 29.54
C ARG A 80 2.06 11.38 28.41
N VAL A 81 2.43 10.84 27.25
CA VAL A 81 1.53 10.73 26.08
C VAL A 81 0.89 9.36 25.96
N VAL A 82 1.59 8.30 26.40
CA VAL A 82 1.11 6.91 26.43
C VAL A 82 1.66 6.22 27.68
N SER A 83 1.05 5.10 28.07
CA SER A 83 1.55 4.28 29.17
C SER A 83 2.91 3.65 28.83
N GLY A 84 3.67 3.27 29.85
CA GLY A 84 4.95 2.57 29.62
C GLY A 84 4.76 1.17 29.02
N GLU A 85 3.57 0.58 29.17
CA GLU A 85 3.22 -0.67 28.51
C GLU A 85 2.93 -0.46 27.02
N GLU A 86 2.10 0.53 26.67
CA GLU A 86 1.82 0.91 25.28
C GLU A 86 3.11 1.28 24.54
N ALA A 87 3.99 2.08 25.15
CA ALA A 87 5.28 2.43 24.57
C ALA A 87 6.14 1.19 24.28
N ARG A 88 6.17 0.20 25.18
CA ARG A 88 6.88 -1.07 24.97
C ARG A 88 6.27 -1.90 23.86
N GLN A 89 4.94 -1.97 23.76
CA GLN A 89 4.25 -2.67 22.69
C GLN A 89 4.58 -2.03 21.33
N VAL A 90 4.48 -0.70 21.21
CA VAL A 90 4.82 0.02 19.98
C VAL A 90 6.31 -0.16 19.64
N CYS A 91 7.20 -0.11 20.63
CA CYS A 91 8.63 -0.36 20.43
C CYS A 91 8.89 -1.76 19.81
N ALA A 92 8.25 -2.81 20.34
CA ALA A 92 8.38 -4.17 19.80
C ALA A 92 7.82 -4.28 18.36
N LEU A 93 6.74 -3.57 18.04
CA LEU A 93 6.22 -3.51 16.67
C LEU A 93 7.22 -2.81 15.72
N LEU A 94 7.81 -1.69 16.15
CA LEU A 94 8.81 -0.96 15.38
C LEU A 94 10.12 -1.72 15.21
N GLU A 95 10.53 -2.53 16.19
CA GLU A 95 11.67 -3.45 16.05
C GLU A 95 11.39 -4.50 14.97
N ASN A 96 10.18 -5.06 14.94
CA ASN A 96 9.79 -6.03 13.91
C ASN A 96 9.76 -5.43 12.50
N VAL A 97 9.54 -4.12 12.34
CA VAL A 97 9.68 -3.46 11.02
C VAL A 97 11.11 -3.55 10.50
N VAL A 98 12.10 -3.48 11.37
CA VAL A 98 13.52 -3.62 11.00
C VAL A 98 13.91 -5.09 10.85
N LEU A 99 13.45 -5.98 11.72
CA LEU A 99 13.80 -7.40 11.66
C LEU A 99 13.10 -8.16 10.52
N LYS A 100 11.82 -7.83 10.28
CA LYS A 100 10.91 -8.64 9.44
C LYS A 100 10.10 -7.79 8.45
N GLY A 101 10.34 -6.49 8.35
CA GLY A 101 9.50 -5.58 7.56
C GLY A 101 10.26 -4.75 6.55
N THR A 102 9.64 -3.63 6.17
CA THR A 102 10.18 -2.69 5.18
C THR A 102 11.45 -1.97 5.64
N GLY A 103 11.72 -1.95 6.95
CA GLY A 103 12.84 -1.21 7.56
C GLY A 103 14.16 -1.98 7.62
N ARG A 104 14.28 -3.16 7.03
CA ARG A 104 15.48 -4.04 7.15
C ARG A 104 16.82 -3.41 6.78
N ASN A 105 16.81 -2.41 5.91
CA ASN A 105 18.04 -1.70 5.54
C ASN A 105 18.53 -0.76 6.67
N ALA A 106 17.74 -0.56 7.72
CA ALA A 106 18.12 0.09 8.97
C ALA A 106 18.67 -0.88 10.03
N PHE A 107 18.78 -2.18 9.73
CA PHE A 107 19.34 -3.17 10.66
C PHE A 107 20.82 -2.88 10.91
N ILE A 108 21.22 -2.92 12.18
CA ILE A 108 22.60 -2.69 12.61
C ILE A 108 23.08 -3.95 13.32
N ASP A 109 24.18 -4.53 12.84
CA ASP A 109 24.82 -5.68 13.51
C ASP A 109 25.18 -5.28 14.95
N GLY A 110 24.88 -6.15 15.91
CA GLY A 110 25.13 -5.89 17.33
C GLY A 110 24.15 -4.92 18.02
N TYR A 111 23.21 -4.28 17.32
CA TYR A 111 22.25 -3.37 17.96
C TYR A 111 20.79 -3.66 17.57
N ARG A 112 19.93 -3.74 18.59
CA ARG A 112 18.48 -3.82 18.38
C ARG A 112 17.95 -2.44 18.00
N VAL A 113 17.35 -2.32 16.82
CA VAL A 113 16.87 -1.04 16.27
C VAL A 113 15.35 -1.08 16.13
N ALA A 114 14.68 -0.03 16.58
CA ALA A 114 13.27 0.22 16.30
C ALA A 114 13.13 1.38 15.32
N GLY A 115 12.30 1.24 14.29
CA GLY A 115 12.07 2.34 13.36
C GLY A 115 10.99 2.08 12.33
N LYS A 116 10.65 3.11 11.57
CA LYS A 116 9.60 3.07 10.55
C LYS A 116 10.01 3.82 9.29
N THR A 117 9.70 3.22 8.15
CA THR A 117 9.80 3.85 6.83
C THR A 117 8.61 4.79 6.60
N GLY A 118 8.88 5.97 6.05
CA GLY A 118 7.89 6.90 5.52
C GLY A 118 8.11 7.15 4.03
N THR A 119 7.02 7.35 3.29
CA THR A 119 7.03 7.74 1.88
C THR A 119 5.80 8.60 1.66
N ALA A 120 5.96 9.91 1.82
CA ALA A 120 4.86 10.87 1.74
C ALA A 120 4.76 11.45 0.33
N GLN A 121 3.53 11.62 -0.16
CA GLN A 121 3.26 12.31 -1.42
C GLN A 121 3.40 13.83 -1.24
N VAL A 122 3.96 14.51 -2.23
CA VAL A 122 4.12 15.98 -2.20
C VAL A 122 2.87 16.66 -2.74
N VAL A 123 2.36 17.67 -2.05
CA VAL A 123 1.22 18.48 -2.49
C VAL A 123 1.69 19.52 -3.51
N GLY A 124 0.94 19.67 -4.61
CA GLY A 124 1.22 20.66 -5.66
C GLY A 124 0.70 22.05 -5.33
N GLU A 125 1.23 23.07 -5.99
CA GLU A 125 0.84 24.49 -5.78
C GLU A 125 -0.65 24.75 -6.06
N GLY A 126 -1.26 23.98 -6.97
CA GLY A 126 -2.70 24.04 -7.28
C GLY A 126 -3.59 23.13 -6.43
N GLY A 127 -3.05 22.50 -5.38
CA GLY A 127 -3.73 21.45 -4.62
C GLY A 127 -3.55 20.05 -5.24
N GLY A 128 -3.93 19.02 -4.47
CA GLY A 128 -3.73 17.62 -4.84
C GLY A 128 -2.27 17.15 -4.76
N TYR A 129 -2.05 15.84 -4.88
CA TYR A 129 -0.71 15.25 -4.86
C TYR A 129 -0.07 15.27 -6.24
N VAL A 130 1.20 15.67 -6.32
CA VAL A 130 1.97 15.64 -7.56
C VAL A 130 2.48 14.22 -7.79
N ALA A 131 2.05 13.61 -8.89
CA ALA A 131 2.53 12.29 -9.30
C ALA A 131 4.06 12.30 -9.48
N GLY A 132 4.74 11.30 -8.92
CA GLY A 132 6.20 11.15 -9.04
C GLY A 132 7.04 11.96 -8.04
N ARG A 133 6.45 12.82 -7.21
CA ARG A 133 7.17 13.57 -6.17
C ARG A 133 6.87 13.01 -4.78
N TYR A 134 7.91 12.56 -4.11
CA TYR A 134 7.82 11.92 -2.80
C TYR A 134 8.88 12.45 -1.84
N VAL A 135 8.55 12.42 -0.55
CA VAL A 135 9.52 12.57 0.53
C VAL A 135 9.77 11.19 1.13
N ALA A 136 10.97 10.67 0.92
CA ALA A 136 11.42 9.40 1.48
C ALA A 136 11.97 9.65 2.89
N SER A 137 11.54 8.88 3.88
CA SER A 137 12.04 9.05 5.24
C SER A 137 12.20 7.74 6.00
N PHE A 138 13.07 7.78 7.01
CA PHE A 138 13.20 6.75 8.02
C PHE A 138 13.38 7.42 9.38
N VAL A 139 12.57 7.02 10.35
CA VAL A 139 12.68 7.50 11.73
C VAL A 139 12.79 6.31 12.66
N GLY A 140 13.64 6.41 13.67
CA GLY A 140 13.85 5.32 14.59
C GLY A 140 14.77 5.69 15.74
N PHE A 141 15.03 4.71 16.60
CA PHE A 141 15.92 4.85 17.74
C PHE A 141 16.63 3.53 18.04
N ALA A 142 17.77 3.65 18.71
CA ALA A 142 18.58 2.52 19.11
C ALA A 142 19.39 2.81 20.40
N PRO A 143 19.72 1.77 21.17
CA PRO A 143 19.16 0.42 21.07
C PRO A 143 17.68 0.39 21.54
N VAL A 144 16.97 -0.70 21.27
CA VAL A 144 15.59 -0.91 21.78
C VAL A 144 15.53 -0.95 23.31
N VAL A 145 16.56 -1.55 23.92
CA VAL A 145 16.77 -1.56 25.37
C VAL A 145 17.66 -0.37 25.72
N GLU A 146 17.24 0.44 26.68
CA GLU A 146 17.92 1.69 27.06
C GLU A 146 18.29 2.57 25.86
N PRO A 147 17.31 3.11 25.11
CA PRO A 147 17.57 3.93 23.93
C PRO A 147 18.52 5.09 24.21
N ARG A 148 19.56 5.23 23.38
CA ARG A 148 20.61 6.25 23.52
C ARG A 148 20.54 7.32 22.44
N ILE A 149 19.95 6.99 21.29
CA ILE A 149 19.78 7.91 20.17
C ILE A 149 18.46 7.65 19.46
N ALA A 150 17.78 8.75 19.08
CA ALA A 150 16.72 8.75 18.08
C ALA A 150 17.17 9.59 16.89
N ALA A 151 16.87 9.15 15.68
CA ALA A 151 17.24 9.83 14.46
C ALA A 151 16.10 9.81 13.43
N LEU A 152 16.02 10.87 12.65
CA LEU A 152 15.12 11.02 11.51
C LEU A 152 15.98 11.38 10.29
N VAL A 153 15.90 10.57 9.25
CA VAL A 153 16.48 10.86 7.94
C VAL A 153 15.34 11.14 6.97
N MET A 154 15.44 12.26 6.27
CA MET A 154 14.50 12.67 5.23
C MET A 154 15.26 13.02 3.96
N VAL A 155 14.80 12.50 2.83
CA VAL A 155 15.30 12.82 1.50
C VAL A 155 14.13 13.32 0.68
N ALA A 156 14.17 14.61 0.36
CA ALA A 156 13.17 15.24 -0.49
C ALA A 156 13.47 14.91 -1.96
N GLU A 157 12.44 14.46 -2.68
CA GLU A 157 12.46 14.26 -4.13
C GLU A 157 13.67 13.45 -4.64
N PRO A 158 13.87 12.22 -4.14
CA PRO A 158 14.96 11.37 -4.59
C PRO A 158 14.86 11.12 -6.10
N GLN A 159 15.96 11.32 -6.82
CA GLN A 159 16.07 11.10 -8.26
C GLN A 159 16.50 9.65 -8.56
N GLY A 160 16.14 9.12 -9.73
CA GLY A 160 16.65 7.83 -10.22
C GLY A 160 15.73 6.61 -10.04
N GLY A 161 14.42 6.81 -9.91
CA GLY A 161 13.40 5.74 -9.94
C GLY A 161 13.23 4.94 -8.63
N ILE A 162 14.19 5.04 -7.71
CA ILE A 162 14.12 4.48 -6.35
C ILE A 162 13.73 5.58 -5.38
N TYR A 163 12.49 5.56 -4.88
CA TYR A 163 11.95 6.62 -4.02
C TYR A 163 11.43 6.14 -2.65
N PHE A 164 11.47 4.83 -2.37
CA PHE A 164 10.99 4.30 -1.10
C PHE A 164 11.95 4.64 0.05
N GLY A 165 11.39 5.04 1.19
CA GLY A 165 12.16 5.34 2.41
C GLY A 165 13.05 4.18 2.90
N SER A 166 12.65 2.94 2.60
CA SER A 166 13.43 1.73 2.88
C SER A 166 14.73 1.64 2.09
N GLN A 167 14.78 2.18 0.88
CA GLN A 167 15.95 2.07 -0.01
C GLN A 167 16.84 3.30 0.06
N VAL A 168 16.25 4.48 0.32
CA VAL A 168 16.97 5.75 0.33
C VAL A 168 17.37 6.18 1.74
N ALA A 169 16.41 6.29 2.66
CA ALA A 169 16.66 6.88 3.98
C ALA A 169 17.17 5.86 5.01
N ALA A 170 16.69 4.62 4.96
CA ALA A 170 17.05 3.58 5.93
C ALA A 170 18.56 3.23 5.95
N PRO A 171 19.28 3.11 4.81
CA PRO A 171 20.73 2.89 4.83
C PRO A 171 21.51 4.06 5.44
N VAL A 172 21.06 5.30 5.20
CA VAL A 172 21.70 6.49 5.78
C VAL A 172 21.47 6.51 7.30
N PHE A 173 20.26 6.19 7.76
CA PHE A 173 19.97 6.02 9.18
C PHE A 173 20.89 4.95 9.80
N GLN A 174 21.02 3.79 9.14
CA GLN A 174 21.86 2.68 9.61
C GLN A 174 23.29 3.14 9.87
N ALA A 175 23.91 3.80 8.89
CA ALA A 175 25.30 4.25 8.98
C ALA A 175 25.49 5.29 10.09
N VAL A 176 24.65 6.33 10.13
CA VAL A 176 24.75 7.41 11.12
C VAL A 176 24.54 6.89 12.55
N VAL A 177 23.53 6.04 12.74
CA VAL A 177 23.21 5.51 14.07
C VAL A 177 24.27 4.52 14.53
N HIS A 178 24.78 3.65 13.64
CA HIS A 178 25.86 2.73 13.97
C HIS A 178 27.11 3.48 14.45
N ASP A 179 27.58 4.47 13.69
CA ASP A 179 28.77 5.24 14.06
C ASP A 179 28.55 6.04 15.35
N THR A 180 27.32 6.56 15.56
CA THR A 180 26.99 7.27 16.80
C THR A 180 26.97 6.34 18.01
N LEU A 181 26.44 5.12 17.89
CA LEU A 181 26.44 4.15 18.99
C LEU A 181 27.86 3.73 19.39
N HIS A 182 28.75 3.55 18.41
CA HIS A 182 30.18 3.32 18.64
C HIS A 182 30.85 4.52 19.32
N TYR A 183 30.59 5.73 18.85
CA TYR A 183 31.09 6.97 19.48
C TYR A 183 30.64 7.09 20.95
N LEU A 184 29.37 6.76 21.22
CA LEU A 184 28.79 6.74 22.56
C LEU A 184 29.21 5.53 23.40
N ARG A 185 30.00 4.60 22.84
CA ARG A 185 30.47 3.36 23.47
C ARG A 185 29.34 2.51 24.04
N VAL A 186 28.22 2.45 23.32
CA VAL A 186 27.09 1.59 23.70
C VAL A 186 27.49 0.14 23.43
N PRO A 187 27.36 -0.77 24.41
CA PRO A 187 27.76 -2.16 24.22
C PRO A 187 26.88 -2.85 23.16
N GLU A 188 27.51 -3.66 22.32
CA GLU A 188 26.80 -4.51 21.37
C GLU A 188 26.10 -5.67 22.09
N THR A 189 25.02 -6.15 21.47
CA THR A 189 24.28 -7.35 21.87
C THR A 189 24.83 -8.55 21.08
N PRO A 190 25.57 -9.47 21.72
CA PRO A 190 26.17 -10.62 21.04
C PRO A 190 25.12 -11.54 20.44
N GLY A 191 25.37 -12.08 19.24
CA GLY A 191 24.52 -13.10 18.62
C GLY A 191 23.17 -12.59 18.08
N LEU A 192 23.00 -11.28 17.91
CA LEU A 192 21.82 -10.72 17.24
C LEU A 192 21.75 -11.25 15.80
N LYS A 193 20.73 -12.06 15.49
CA LYS A 193 20.58 -12.65 14.17
C LYS A 193 20.20 -11.59 13.15
N ARG A 194 21.01 -11.48 12.10
CA ARG A 194 20.69 -10.69 10.92
C ARG A 194 19.48 -11.30 10.18
N PRO A 195 18.59 -10.50 9.60
CA PRO A 195 17.52 -11.01 8.74
C PRO A 195 18.07 -11.84 7.56
N GLU A 196 17.45 -12.99 7.28
CA GLU A 196 17.82 -13.90 6.18
C GLU A 196 17.51 -13.30 4.79
N LYS A 197 18.25 -13.73 3.76
CA LYS A 197 18.05 -13.35 2.34
C LYS A 197 17.91 -14.60 1.45
N PRO A 198 16.96 -14.70 0.50
CA PRO A 198 15.88 -13.76 0.22
C PRO A 198 14.80 -13.78 1.30
N PHE A 199 14.07 -12.67 1.40
CA PHE A 199 13.04 -12.49 2.41
C PHE A 199 11.86 -13.45 2.17
N VAL A 200 11.65 -14.38 3.10
CA VAL A 200 10.38 -15.13 3.20
C VAL A 200 9.40 -14.22 3.94
N TYR A 201 8.76 -13.30 3.21
CA TYR A 201 7.55 -12.68 3.72
C TYR A 201 6.45 -13.73 3.64
N GLU A 202 6.06 -14.31 4.77
CA GLU A 202 4.75 -14.92 4.83
C GLU A 202 3.75 -13.76 4.91
N GLU A 203 3.33 -13.24 3.75
CA GLU A 203 2.11 -12.43 3.69
C GLU A 203 1.02 -13.23 4.42
N PRO A 204 0.29 -12.62 5.37
CA PRO A 204 -0.87 -13.27 5.94
C PRO A 204 -1.74 -13.72 4.77
N ARG A 205 -1.91 -15.04 4.62
CA ARG A 205 -2.67 -15.60 3.50
C ARG A 205 -4.15 -15.50 3.86
N PHE A 206 -4.84 -14.58 3.23
CA PHE A 206 -6.28 -14.49 3.31
C PHE A 206 -6.91 -14.64 1.93
N GLN A 207 -8.14 -15.13 1.93
CA GLN A 207 -8.92 -15.31 0.72
C GLN A 207 -9.43 -13.95 0.23
N VAL A 208 -9.24 -13.71 -1.05
CA VAL A 208 -9.65 -12.52 -1.78
C VAL A 208 -10.44 -12.97 -2.99
N GLU A 209 -11.59 -12.33 -3.21
CA GLU A 209 -12.35 -12.49 -4.44
C GLU A 209 -11.71 -11.68 -5.57
N VAL A 210 -11.46 -12.34 -6.70
CA VAL A 210 -10.88 -11.69 -7.88
C VAL A 210 -11.91 -10.73 -8.48
N PRO A 211 -11.61 -9.41 -8.56
CA PRO A 211 -12.52 -8.43 -9.11
C PRO A 211 -12.68 -8.61 -10.63
N ASN A 212 -13.79 -8.10 -11.17
CA ASN A 212 -14.01 -8.07 -12.61
C ASN A 212 -13.29 -6.87 -13.25
N ALA A 213 -12.10 -7.09 -13.78
CA ALA A 213 -11.35 -6.12 -14.56
C ALA A 213 -11.71 -6.15 -16.06
N VAL A 214 -12.52 -7.10 -16.52
CA VAL A 214 -12.88 -7.22 -17.95
C VAL A 214 -13.73 -6.03 -18.39
N ASN A 215 -13.43 -5.49 -19.58
CA ASN A 215 -14.02 -4.30 -20.21
C ASN A 215 -13.64 -2.96 -19.58
N TYR A 216 -12.79 -2.96 -18.56
CA TYR A 216 -12.22 -1.73 -18.04
C TYR A 216 -10.98 -1.32 -18.84
N PRO A 217 -10.67 -0.01 -18.89
CA PRO A 217 -9.35 0.45 -19.26
C PRO A 217 -8.28 -0.26 -18.43
N VAL A 218 -7.13 -0.56 -19.03
CA VAL A 218 -6.04 -1.30 -18.38
C VAL A 218 -5.62 -0.65 -17.06
N SER A 219 -5.61 0.69 -17.00
CA SER A 219 -5.31 1.44 -15.77
C SER A 219 -6.31 1.16 -14.64
N GLU A 220 -7.61 1.12 -14.94
CA GLU A 220 -8.65 0.84 -13.96
C GLU A 220 -8.63 -0.64 -13.55
N GLY A 221 -8.46 -1.56 -14.50
CA GLY A 221 -8.34 -2.99 -14.22
C GLY A 221 -7.14 -3.32 -13.31
N ILE A 222 -5.98 -2.69 -13.54
CA ILE A 222 -4.81 -2.82 -12.66
C ILE A 222 -5.11 -2.27 -11.26
N LYS A 223 -5.74 -1.09 -11.18
CA LYS A 223 -6.08 -0.45 -9.91
C LYS A 223 -6.98 -1.35 -9.06
N MET A 224 -8.03 -1.95 -9.65
CA MET A 224 -8.93 -2.88 -8.97
C MET A 224 -8.20 -4.08 -8.38
N LEU A 225 -7.19 -4.62 -9.09
CA LEU A 225 -6.39 -5.75 -8.60
C LEU A 225 -5.46 -5.35 -7.44
N ILE A 226 -4.78 -4.21 -7.55
CA ILE A 226 -3.88 -3.71 -6.51
C ILE A 226 -4.66 -3.41 -5.22
N GLU A 227 -5.84 -2.78 -5.32
CA GLU A 227 -6.71 -2.48 -4.17
C GLU A 227 -7.14 -3.74 -3.41
N LYS A 228 -7.25 -4.87 -4.11
CA LYS A 228 -7.56 -6.18 -3.53
C LYS A 228 -6.33 -6.95 -3.05
N GLY A 229 -5.13 -6.37 -3.14
CA GLY A 229 -3.89 -7.04 -2.77
C GLY A 229 -3.50 -8.18 -3.73
N LEU A 230 -3.88 -8.07 -5.00
CA LEU A 230 -3.56 -9.02 -6.05
C LEU A 230 -2.44 -8.48 -6.95
N ASN A 231 -1.59 -9.39 -7.42
CA ASN A 231 -0.59 -9.08 -8.44
C ASN A 231 -1.24 -9.17 -9.83
N TYR A 232 -0.62 -8.56 -10.84
CA TYR A 232 -1.10 -8.63 -12.21
C TYR A 232 0.01 -8.96 -13.20
N ARG A 233 -0.37 -9.56 -14.32
CA ARG A 233 0.48 -9.74 -15.49
C ARG A 233 -0.30 -9.34 -16.73
N LEU A 234 0.22 -8.41 -17.50
CA LEU A 234 -0.39 -8.02 -18.77
C LEU A 234 0.05 -8.99 -19.87
N ARG A 235 -0.88 -9.40 -20.73
CA ARG A 235 -0.62 -10.26 -21.88
C ARG A 235 -1.25 -9.66 -23.13
N GLY A 236 -0.45 -9.38 -24.14
CA GLY A 236 -0.88 -8.72 -25.38
C GLY A 236 -0.71 -7.20 -25.34
N ASP A 237 -1.01 -6.55 -26.47
CA ASP A 237 -0.88 -5.11 -26.65
C ASP A 237 -2.27 -4.46 -26.74
N GLY A 238 -2.55 -3.50 -25.85
CA GLY A 238 -3.82 -2.79 -25.87
C GLY A 238 -4.11 -1.92 -24.66
N ASN A 239 -5.23 -1.19 -24.72
CA ASN A 239 -5.66 -0.25 -23.69
C ASN A 239 -6.94 -0.69 -22.96
N ILE A 240 -7.57 -1.79 -23.36
CA ILE A 240 -8.73 -2.40 -22.69
C ILE A 240 -8.39 -3.83 -22.28
N VAL A 241 -8.87 -4.23 -21.10
CA VAL A 241 -8.84 -5.61 -20.63
C VAL A 241 -9.95 -6.40 -21.34
N TYR A 242 -9.57 -7.25 -22.28
CA TYR A 242 -10.50 -8.12 -23.01
C TYR A 242 -10.79 -9.42 -22.25
N GLY A 243 -9.82 -9.90 -21.48
CA GLY A 243 -9.95 -11.13 -20.71
C GLY A 243 -9.14 -11.06 -19.42
N GLN A 244 -9.50 -11.91 -18.47
CA GLN A 244 -8.73 -12.08 -17.26
C GLN A 244 -8.68 -13.54 -16.83
N LEU A 245 -7.61 -13.89 -16.12
CA LEU A 245 -7.45 -15.20 -15.48
C LEU A 245 -6.71 -15.05 -14.14
N PRO A 246 -7.24 -15.52 -13.00
CA PRO A 246 -8.51 -16.21 -12.80
C PRO A 246 -9.75 -15.38 -13.15
N ARG A 247 -10.88 -16.07 -13.35
CA ARG A 247 -12.15 -15.42 -13.71
C ARG A 247 -12.64 -14.51 -12.57
N PRO A 248 -13.44 -13.48 -12.89
CA PRO A 248 -14.10 -12.67 -11.87
C PRO A 248 -14.88 -13.56 -10.89
N GLY A 249 -14.86 -13.23 -9.60
CA GLY A 249 -15.51 -14.00 -8.55
C GLY A 249 -14.75 -15.25 -8.08
N ALA A 250 -13.61 -15.59 -8.71
CA ALA A 250 -12.76 -16.66 -8.21
C ALA A 250 -12.17 -16.28 -6.85
N ILE A 251 -12.12 -17.22 -5.91
CA ILE A 251 -11.46 -17.01 -4.63
C ILE A 251 -9.99 -17.43 -4.76
N VAL A 252 -9.09 -16.49 -4.50
CA VAL A 252 -7.64 -16.70 -4.52
C VAL A 252 -7.02 -16.23 -3.21
N MET A 253 -5.77 -16.60 -2.96
CA MET A 253 -5.01 -15.97 -1.87
C MET A 253 -4.54 -14.58 -2.30
N ASN A 254 -4.44 -13.63 -1.35
CA ASN A 254 -3.71 -12.39 -1.59
C ASN A 254 -2.30 -12.66 -2.14
N GLY A 255 -1.83 -11.76 -3.00
CA GLY A 255 -0.60 -11.92 -3.77
C GLY A 255 -0.72 -12.86 -4.99
N ALA A 256 -1.87 -13.51 -5.21
CA ALA A 256 -2.10 -14.25 -6.44
C ALA A 256 -2.00 -13.32 -7.66
N THR A 257 -1.44 -13.84 -8.76
CA THR A 257 -1.30 -13.09 -10.00
C THR A 257 -2.52 -13.28 -10.89
N VAL A 258 -3.16 -12.19 -11.27
CA VAL A 258 -4.22 -12.15 -12.28
C VAL A 258 -3.63 -11.72 -13.62
N VAL A 259 -3.73 -12.59 -14.62
CA VAL A 259 -3.34 -12.28 -16.00
C VAL A 259 -4.46 -11.46 -16.63
N LEU A 260 -4.13 -10.28 -17.15
CA LEU A 260 -5.03 -9.44 -17.93
C LEU A 260 -4.67 -9.54 -19.40
N ASP A 261 -5.59 -10.06 -20.20
CA ASP A 261 -5.47 -10.13 -21.65
C ASP A 261 -5.88 -8.79 -22.25
N LEU A 262 -4.93 -8.17 -22.95
CA LEU A 262 -5.10 -6.85 -23.53
C LEU A 262 -5.48 -6.98 -25.00
N GLN A 263 -6.38 -6.10 -25.43
CA GLN A 263 -6.68 -5.91 -26.83
C GLN A 263 -6.55 -4.43 -27.18
N SER A 264 -5.86 -4.15 -28.29
CA SER A 264 -5.71 -2.79 -28.79
C SER A 264 -7.06 -2.26 -29.25
N PHE A 265 -7.45 -1.11 -28.72
CA PHE A 265 -8.37 -0.21 -29.39
C PHE A 265 -7.63 0.38 -30.60
N THR A 266 -7.48 -0.40 -31.68
CA THR A 266 -7.05 0.14 -32.98
C THR A 266 -8.23 0.89 -33.58
N GLY A 267 -8.43 2.10 -33.06
CA GLY A 267 -9.43 3.02 -33.50
C GLY A 267 -8.97 4.46 -33.26
N ARG A 268 -7.91 4.89 -33.95
CA ARG A 268 -7.93 6.28 -34.42
C ARG A 268 -9.07 6.34 -35.44
N TYR A 269 -10.23 6.82 -35.04
CA TYR A 269 -11.29 7.19 -35.97
C TYR A 269 -11.99 8.46 -35.51
N ASP A 270 -11.97 9.40 -36.43
CA ASP A 270 -12.50 10.76 -36.40
C ASP A 270 -14.05 10.82 -36.55
N ASN A 271 -14.79 9.75 -36.21
CA ASN A 271 -16.16 9.56 -36.73
C ASN A 271 -17.26 9.20 -35.70
N GLY A 272 -17.05 9.40 -34.39
CA GLY A 272 -18.15 9.24 -33.41
C GLY A 272 -18.64 7.80 -33.19
N GLU A 273 -17.81 6.78 -33.44
CA GLU A 273 -18.10 5.37 -33.17
C GLU A 273 -17.27 4.83 -32.00
N VAL A 274 -17.85 3.92 -31.22
CA VAL A 274 -17.26 3.23 -30.06
C VAL A 274 -17.41 1.70 -30.23
N THR A 275 -16.47 0.93 -29.67
CA THR A 275 -16.56 -0.54 -29.69
C THR A 275 -17.42 -1.00 -28.53
N MET A 276 -18.42 -1.85 -28.83
CA MET A 276 -19.39 -2.33 -27.86
C MET A 276 -18.71 -3.18 -26.76
N PRO A 277 -18.76 -2.79 -25.47
CA PRO A 277 -18.19 -3.57 -24.38
C PRO A 277 -19.00 -4.85 -24.12
N ASN A 278 -18.40 -5.84 -23.45
CA ASN A 278 -19.12 -7.00 -22.95
C ASN A 278 -19.74 -6.69 -21.57
N LEU A 279 -21.05 -6.54 -21.51
CA LEU A 279 -21.78 -6.21 -20.30
C LEU A 279 -22.13 -7.44 -19.45
N SER A 280 -21.85 -8.65 -19.94
CA SER A 280 -22.24 -9.90 -19.27
C SER A 280 -21.67 -9.99 -17.85
N GLY A 281 -22.53 -10.29 -16.89
CA GLY A 281 -22.18 -10.42 -15.47
C GLY A 281 -22.16 -9.12 -14.68
N LEU A 282 -22.34 -7.95 -15.32
CA LEU A 282 -22.46 -6.68 -14.62
C LEU A 282 -23.85 -6.53 -13.98
N THR A 283 -23.90 -5.86 -12.83
CA THR A 283 -25.16 -5.35 -12.25
C THR A 283 -25.72 -4.21 -13.10
N ARG A 284 -27.00 -3.89 -12.90
CA ARG A 284 -27.65 -2.77 -13.60
C ARG A 284 -26.91 -1.45 -13.42
N THR A 285 -26.41 -1.19 -12.20
CA THR A 285 -25.66 0.02 -11.88
C THR A 285 -24.33 0.06 -12.61
N GLU A 286 -23.55 -1.04 -12.53
CA GLU A 286 -22.25 -1.13 -13.19
C GLU A 286 -22.37 -1.04 -14.72
N ALA A 287 -23.35 -1.73 -15.31
CA ALA A 287 -23.62 -1.65 -16.75
C ALA A 287 -24.04 -0.24 -17.18
N SER A 288 -24.83 0.46 -16.36
CA SER A 288 -25.26 1.83 -16.64
C SER A 288 -24.10 2.82 -16.56
N GLU A 289 -23.23 2.70 -15.56
CA GLU A 289 -22.05 3.54 -15.40
C GLU A 289 -21.05 3.31 -16.55
N LEU A 290 -20.79 2.05 -16.90
CA LEU A 290 -19.89 1.69 -17.99
C LEU A 290 -20.37 2.24 -19.34
N LEU A 291 -21.66 2.11 -19.66
CA LEU A 291 -22.22 2.62 -20.90
C LEU A 291 -22.27 4.15 -20.94
N LYS A 292 -22.60 4.79 -19.82
CA LYS A 292 -22.59 6.27 -19.71
C LYS A 292 -21.21 6.84 -19.98
N ASN A 293 -20.14 6.19 -19.49
CA ASN A 293 -18.76 6.61 -19.74
C ASN A 293 -18.32 6.44 -21.21
N LEU A 294 -19.08 5.66 -21.99
CA LEU A 294 -18.84 5.41 -23.41
C LEU A 294 -19.79 6.21 -24.32
N ASP A 295 -20.55 7.16 -23.77
CA ASP A 295 -21.62 7.90 -24.46
C ASP A 295 -22.64 6.95 -25.11
N LEU A 296 -23.04 5.88 -24.41
CA LEU A 296 -24.06 4.92 -24.83
C LEU A 296 -25.25 4.91 -23.87
N TYR A 297 -26.45 4.66 -24.40
CA TYR A 297 -27.68 4.60 -23.61
C TYR A 297 -28.04 3.16 -23.27
N LEU A 298 -28.61 2.94 -22.09
CA LEU A 298 -28.99 1.62 -21.62
C LEU A 298 -30.51 1.46 -21.63
N GLU A 299 -31.01 0.47 -22.37
CA GLU A 299 -32.40 -0.02 -22.30
C GLU A 299 -32.42 -1.31 -21.46
N LEU A 300 -33.01 -1.22 -20.27
CA LEU A 300 -33.03 -2.29 -19.28
C LEU A 300 -34.26 -3.20 -19.46
N SER A 301 -34.06 -4.52 -19.48
CA SER A 301 -35.12 -5.54 -19.34
C SER A 301 -34.73 -6.60 -18.29
N GLY A 302 -35.67 -7.09 -17.48
CA GLY A 302 -35.40 -8.11 -16.45
C GLY A 302 -34.59 -7.61 -15.24
N THR A 303 -34.37 -8.42 -14.19
CA THR A 303 -33.69 -8.06 -12.92
C THR A 303 -32.45 -8.91 -12.69
N GLY A 304 -31.47 -8.45 -11.91
CA GLY A 304 -30.27 -9.23 -11.56
C GLY A 304 -29.02 -8.82 -12.34
N ILE A 305 -28.32 -9.80 -12.93
CA ILE A 305 -27.05 -9.60 -13.66
C ILE A 305 -27.28 -9.65 -15.17
N ALA A 306 -26.53 -8.87 -15.94
CA ALA A 306 -26.64 -8.85 -17.40
C ALA A 306 -26.30 -10.23 -17.99
N GLY A 307 -27.28 -10.83 -18.67
CA GLY A 307 -27.18 -12.14 -19.30
C GLY A 307 -27.09 -12.08 -20.83
N ALA A 308 -27.75 -11.10 -21.45
CA ALA A 308 -27.67 -10.88 -22.89
C ALA A 308 -27.61 -9.37 -23.20
N GLN A 309 -26.97 -9.03 -24.31
CA GLN A 309 -26.89 -7.66 -24.81
C GLN A 309 -27.09 -7.62 -26.32
N ASP A 310 -27.65 -6.53 -26.81
CA ASP A 310 -27.65 -6.13 -28.22
C ASP A 310 -27.37 -4.62 -28.28
N PRO A 311 -26.33 -4.15 -29.00
CA PRO A 311 -25.45 -4.90 -29.90
C PRO A 311 -24.44 -5.87 -29.23
N ALA A 312 -23.98 -6.87 -29.98
CA ALA A 312 -23.02 -7.88 -29.49
C ALA A 312 -21.64 -7.27 -29.12
N PRO A 313 -20.92 -7.85 -28.13
CA PRO A 313 -19.60 -7.38 -27.75
C PRO A 313 -18.61 -7.32 -28.92
N GLY A 314 -17.78 -6.29 -28.98
CA GLY A 314 -16.78 -6.08 -30.04
C GLY A 314 -17.34 -5.47 -31.33
N LYS A 315 -18.66 -5.32 -31.47
CA LYS A 315 -19.27 -4.64 -32.63
C LYS A 315 -19.02 -3.13 -32.54
N LYS A 316 -18.73 -2.48 -33.67
CA LYS A 316 -18.66 -1.01 -33.73
C LYS A 316 -20.06 -0.43 -33.75
N VAL A 317 -20.31 0.52 -32.84
CA VAL A 317 -21.60 1.20 -32.67
C VAL A 317 -21.36 2.70 -32.63
N ARG A 318 -22.35 3.51 -33.01
CA ARG A 318 -22.25 4.96 -32.88
C ARG A 318 -22.35 5.36 -31.41
N ARG A 319 -21.71 6.46 -31.02
CA ARG A 319 -22.09 7.16 -29.79
C ARG A 319 -23.57 7.53 -29.88
N ASP A 320 -24.25 7.57 -28.74
CA ASP A 320 -25.70 7.69 -28.60
C ASP A 320 -26.51 6.44 -29.01
N THR A 321 -25.86 5.30 -29.28
CA THR A 321 -26.58 4.04 -29.53
C THR A 321 -27.20 3.53 -28.23
N THR A 322 -28.47 3.15 -28.30
CA THR A 322 -29.15 2.43 -27.22
C THR A 322 -28.76 0.96 -27.25
N VAL A 323 -28.21 0.49 -26.13
CA VAL A 323 -27.87 -0.90 -25.88
C VAL A 323 -28.99 -1.54 -25.07
N ARG A 324 -29.61 -2.57 -25.64
CA ARG A 324 -30.58 -3.40 -24.93
C ARG A 324 -29.84 -4.44 -24.11
N VAL A 325 -30.11 -4.49 -22.81
CA VAL A 325 -29.52 -5.48 -21.91
C VAL A 325 -30.61 -6.21 -21.15
N GLU A 326 -30.58 -7.53 -21.24
CA GLU A 326 -31.45 -8.43 -20.50
C GLU A 326 -30.74 -8.88 -19.22
N PHE A 327 -31.32 -8.55 -18.07
CA PHE A 327 -30.85 -8.94 -16.75
C PHE A 327 -31.60 -10.15 -16.25
N ILE A 328 -30.86 -11.14 -15.77
CA ILE A 328 -31.37 -12.42 -15.30
C ILE A 328 -31.23 -12.50 -13.77
N PRO A 329 -32.28 -12.91 -13.03
CA PRO A 329 -32.21 -13.00 -11.57
C PRO A 329 -31.10 -13.97 -11.13
N PRO A 330 -30.35 -13.66 -10.05
CA PRO A 330 -29.35 -14.59 -9.53
C PRO A 330 -30.07 -15.83 -8.97
N GLY A 331 -30.06 -16.94 -9.72
CA GLY A 331 -30.74 -18.18 -9.31
C GLY A 331 -31.12 -19.15 -10.44
N LEU A 332 -31.11 -18.71 -11.70
CA LEU A 332 -31.33 -19.58 -12.86
C LEU A 332 -30.09 -19.60 -13.76
N GLN A 333 -29.05 -20.34 -13.35
CA GLN A 333 -28.08 -20.84 -14.33
C GLN A 333 -28.83 -21.77 -15.28
N GLN A 334 -28.96 -21.40 -16.56
CA GLN A 334 -29.29 -22.38 -17.58
C GLN A 334 -28.22 -23.48 -17.57
N PRO A 335 -28.59 -24.76 -17.74
CA PRO A 335 -27.66 -25.86 -17.61
C PRO A 335 -26.54 -25.74 -18.65
N LYS A 336 -25.32 -25.88 -18.14
CA LYS A 336 -24.07 -26.10 -18.88
C LYS A 336 -24.31 -27.17 -19.97
N PRO A 337 -23.95 -26.96 -21.26
CA PRO A 337 -23.91 -28.06 -22.21
C PRO A 337 -22.90 -29.11 -21.71
N ALA A 338 -23.33 -30.37 -21.67
CA ALA A 338 -22.53 -31.48 -21.16
C ALA A 338 -21.23 -31.65 -21.97
N PRO A 339 -20.11 -32.03 -21.34
CA PRO A 339 -18.89 -32.33 -22.06
C PRO A 339 -18.98 -33.69 -22.78
N GLY A 340 -18.96 -33.66 -24.11
CA GLY A 340 -18.37 -34.67 -25.00
C GLY A 340 -19.00 -36.06 -25.06
N GLU A 341 -19.77 -36.33 -26.12
CA GLU A 341 -19.75 -37.66 -26.74
C GLU A 341 -18.44 -37.80 -27.52
N ALA A 342 -17.51 -38.59 -26.98
CA ALA A 342 -16.46 -39.20 -27.78
C ALA A 342 -17.06 -40.36 -28.58
N PRO A 343 -16.65 -40.58 -29.84
CA PRO A 343 -17.12 -41.72 -30.63
C PRO A 343 -16.65 -43.04 -29.99
N PRO A 344 -17.40 -44.15 -30.14
CA PRO A 344 -17.10 -45.40 -29.46
C PRO A 344 -15.81 -45.99 -29.99
N VAL A 345 -14.81 -46.12 -29.12
CA VAL A 345 -13.64 -46.98 -29.37
C VAL A 345 -13.96 -48.35 -28.80
N SER A 346 -14.17 -49.30 -29.71
CA SER A 346 -14.18 -50.73 -29.42
C SER A 346 -12.86 -51.16 -28.80
N GLY A 347 -12.88 -51.79 -27.62
CA GLY A 347 -11.67 -52.35 -27.02
C GLY A 347 -11.91 -52.93 -25.63
N SER A 348 -12.36 -54.18 -25.59
CA SER A 348 -12.49 -55.01 -24.39
C SER A 348 -11.16 -55.21 -23.66
N ILE A 349 -11.04 -54.81 -22.38
CA ILE A 349 -10.11 -55.46 -21.43
C ILE A 349 -10.79 -55.51 -20.05
N ARG A 350 -10.65 -56.68 -19.41
CA ARG A 350 -11.33 -57.18 -18.22
C ARG A 350 -10.85 -56.51 -16.93
N GLU A 351 -11.76 -56.34 -15.98
CA GLU A 351 -11.46 -56.26 -14.55
C GLU A 351 -10.74 -57.53 -14.11
N ARG A 352 -9.58 -57.37 -13.46
CA ARG A 352 -9.19 -58.14 -12.27
C ARG A 352 -7.94 -57.55 -11.63
N ASP A 353 -8.01 -57.48 -10.31
CA ASP A 353 -6.92 -57.43 -9.35
C ASP A 353 -6.16 -56.09 -9.23
N PHE A 354 -6.35 -55.38 -8.11
CA PHE A 354 -5.42 -55.50 -6.98
C PHE A 354 -5.92 -54.67 -5.78
N LEU A 355 -6.33 -55.41 -4.74
CA LEU A 355 -6.45 -54.99 -3.36
C LEU A 355 -5.07 -55.08 -2.68
N GLU A 356 -4.82 -54.18 -1.71
CA GLU A 356 -3.76 -54.22 -0.68
C GLU A 356 -2.31 -54.06 -1.17
N ARG A 357 -1.34 -53.38 -0.54
CA ARG A 357 -1.02 -52.66 0.73
C ARG A 357 0.50 -52.30 0.59
N PRO A 358 1.23 -51.69 1.56
CA PRO A 358 0.86 -51.09 2.84
C PRO A 358 1.00 -49.56 2.90
#